data_AF-A0A0F7VKC4-F1
#
_entry.id   AF-A0A0F7VKC4-F1
#
_cell.length_a   1.000
_cell.length_b   1.000
_cell.length_c   1.000
_cell.angle_alpha   90.00
_cell.angle_beta   90.00
_cell.angle_gamma   90.00
#
_symmetry.space_group_name_H-M   'P 1'
#
loop_
_entity.id
_entity.type
_entity.pdbx_description
1 polymer ?
#
loop_
_entity_poly.entity_id
_entity_poly.type
_entity_poly.pdbx_seq_one_letter_code
_entity_poly.pdbx_strand_id
1 'polypeptide(L)'
;GVRPEDAGKEFDYPVIPLHTVRYFENVDRSTIQMLHAISQNVSLSEASICPMNQFLFSPQEIESAYSDIPDALNNLEQLVSDITYQFDTDLKLPRFNRDMPAVDQLRQLAQSGLESKKLTSPVYQERLDKELSIIHQMGFDDYFLIVWDLLRFGRSRGYYMGMGRGS
;
A
#
# COMPACT_ATOMS: atom_id res chain seq x y z
N GLY A 1 -24.79 -11.99 9.72
CA GLY A 1 -23.86 -11.95 10.86
C GLY A 1 -24.67 -11.72 12.13
N VAL A 2 -24.31 -12.38 13.22
CA VAL A 2 -25.01 -12.35 14.50
C VAL A 2 -24.15 -11.73 15.59
N ARG A 3 -24.79 -11.23 16.62
CA ARG A 3 -24.16 -10.73 17.85
C ARG A 3 -24.55 -11.64 19.03
N PRO A 4 -23.86 -11.56 20.18
CA PRO A 4 -24.25 -12.32 21.38
C PRO A 4 -25.72 -12.13 21.78
N GLU A 5 -26.26 -10.92 21.60
CA GLU A 5 -27.66 -10.56 21.88
C GLU A 5 -28.69 -11.25 20.96
N ASP A 6 -28.24 -11.93 19.90
CA ASP A 6 -29.09 -12.67 18.98
C ASP A 6 -29.33 -14.13 19.41
N ALA A 7 -28.84 -14.53 20.59
CA ALA A 7 -29.00 -15.88 21.10
C ALA A 7 -30.48 -16.29 21.18
N GLY A 8 -30.79 -17.50 20.70
CA GLY A 8 -32.15 -18.05 20.65
C GLY A 8 -33.01 -17.56 19.48
N LYS A 9 -32.48 -16.73 18.58
CA LYS A 9 -33.17 -16.40 17.31
C LYS A 9 -32.93 -17.51 16.29
N GLU A 10 -33.97 -17.83 15.52
CA GLU A 10 -33.85 -18.73 14.37
C GLU A 10 -33.40 -17.96 13.13
N PHE A 11 -32.53 -18.58 12.35
CA PHE A 11 -31.98 -18.01 11.12
C PHE A 11 -32.09 -19.03 9.99
N ASP A 12 -32.52 -18.57 8.82
CA ASP A 12 -32.67 -19.41 7.62
C ASP A 12 -31.33 -19.81 6.97
N TYR A 13 -30.22 -19.22 7.42
CA TYR A 13 -28.89 -19.38 6.83
C TYR A 13 -27.80 -19.54 7.90
N PRO A 14 -26.65 -20.17 7.55
CA PRO A 14 -25.49 -20.22 8.44
C PRO A 14 -25.09 -18.83 8.89
N VAL A 15 -24.99 -18.67 10.21
CA VAL A 15 -24.63 -17.40 10.84
C VAL A 15 -23.14 -17.34 11.11
N ILE A 16 -22.59 -16.13 11.14
CA ILE A 16 -21.19 -15.85 11.52
C ILE A 16 -21.19 -14.71 12.54
N PRO A 17 -20.26 -14.67 13.50
CA PRO A 17 -20.12 -13.57 14.44
C PRO A 17 -19.86 -12.27 13.67
N LEU A 18 -20.51 -11.19 14.10
CA LEU A 18 -20.28 -9.85 13.57
C LEU A 18 -19.86 -8.93 14.71
N HIS A 19 -18.61 -9.11 15.15
CA HIS A 19 -17.99 -8.22 16.12
C HIS A 19 -17.44 -6.97 15.43
N THR A 20 -17.82 -5.80 15.93
CA THR A 20 -17.38 -4.53 15.35
C THR A 20 -16.10 -4.08 16.06
N VAL A 21 -15.00 -3.94 15.31
CA VAL A 21 -13.72 -3.42 15.82
C VAL A 21 -13.48 -2.02 15.23
N ARG A 22 -13.27 -1.03 16.09
CA ARG A 22 -13.04 0.38 15.72
C ARG A 22 -11.81 1.01 16.35
N TYR A 23 -11.34 0.47 17.47
CA TYR A 23 -10.25 1.04 18.25
C TYR A 23 -9.48 -0.05 19.00
N PHE A 24 -8.33 0.27 19.60
CA PHE A 24 -7.49 -0.70 20.30
C PHE A 24 -7.94 -0.89 21.75
N GLU A 25 -8.24 0.20 22.45
CA GLU A 25 -8.70 0.17 23.85
C GLU A 25 -9.92 1.07 24.07
N ASN A 26 -10.71 0.79 25.11
CA ASN A 26 -11.89 1.61 25.43
C ASN A 26 -11.57 3.10 25.71
N VAL A 27 -10.32 3.44 26.06
CA VAL A 27 -9.90 4.84 26.24
C VAL A 27 -9.85 5.62 24.92
N ASP A 28 -9.58 4.93 23.80
CA ASP A 28 -9.49 5.51 22.45
C ASP A 28 -10.85 5.96 21.88
N ARG A 29 -11.95 5.60 22.55
CA ARG A 29 -13.31 6.03 22.15
C ARG A 29 -13.44 7.54 22.08
N SER A 30 -12.74 8.26 22.95
CA SER A 30 -12.70 9.73 22.96
C SER A 30 -12.06 10.28 21.67
N THR A 31 -10.99 9.65 21.20
CA THR A 31 -10.34 9.95 19.92
C THR A 31 -11.29 9.71 18.75
N ILE A 32 -11.97 8.56 18.70
CA ILE A 32 -12.95 8.26 17.64
C ILE A 32 -14.10 9.26 17.64
N GLN A 33 -14.63 9.63 18.81
CA GLN A 33 -15.69 10.64 18.91
C GLN A 33 -15.22 12.00 18.39
N MET A 34 -13.99 12.41 18.70
CA MET A 34 -13.39 13.64 18.19
C MET A 34 -13.25 13.61 16.67
N LEU A 35 -12.79 12.49 16.10
CA LEU A 35 -12.70 12.31 14.64
C LEU A 35 -14.08 12.37 13.97
N HIS A 36 -15.12 11.80 14.59
CA HIS A 36 -16.49 11.95 14.09
C HIS A 36 -16.96 13.41 14.12
N ALA A 37 -16.68 14.14 15.21
CA ALA A 37 -17.04 15.57 15.32
C ALA A 37 -16.40 16.39 14.19
N ILE A 38 -15.10 16.19 13.94
CA ILE A 38 -14.37 16.84 12.85
C ILE A 38 -14.96 16.46 11.49
N SER A 39 -15.16 15.17 11.24
CA SER A 39 -15.69 14.67 9.96
C SER A 39 -17.09 15.17 9.65
N GLN A 40 -17.94 15.34 10.66
CA GLN A 40 -19.32 15.78 10.52
C GLN A 40 -19.47 17.31 10.65
N ASN A 41 -18.37 18.01 10.97
CA ASN A 41 -18.36 19.44 11.25
C ASN A 41 -19.38 19.86 12.33
N VAL A 42 -19.42 19.08 13.42
CA VAL A 42 -20.27 19.32 14.59
C VAL A 42 -19.41 19.49 15.84
N SER A 43 -19.98 20.04 16.90
CA SER A 43 -19.28 20.12 18.19
C SER A 43 -19.07 18.72 18.79
N LEU A 44 -18.08 18.58 19.69
CA LEU A 44 -17.78 17.29 20.33
C LEU A 44 -18.98 16.73 21.12
N SER A 45 -19.80 17.60 21.70
CA SER A 45 -21.01 17.21 22.43
C SER A 45 -22.13 16.68 21.54
N GLU A 46 -22.14 17.05 20.25
CA GLU A 46 -23.14 16.59 19.27
C GLU A 46 -22.68 15.31 18.57
N ALA A 47 -21.37 15.03 18.56
CA ALA A 47 -20.82 13.83 17.94
C ALA A 47 -21.22 12.55 18.69
N SER A 48 -21.65 11.54 17.94
CA SER A 48 -22.08 10.26 18.49
C SER A 48 -20.97 9.58 19.28
N ILE A 49 -21.27 9.21 20.52
CA ILE A 49 -20.37 8.43 21.37
C ILE A 49 -20.19 7.04 20.77
N CYS A 50 -18.95 6.66 20.47
CA CYS A 50 -18.65 5.31 20.00
C CYS A 50 -19.03 4.30 21.11
N PRO A 51 -19.78 3.20 20.84
CA PRO A 51 -20.11 2.21 21.86
C PRO A 51 -18.85 1.63 22.54
N MET A 52 -19.01 1.13 23.78
CA MET A 52 -17.93 0.39 24.46
C MET A 52 -17.70 -0.96 23.79
N ASN A 53 -16.54 -1.56 24.08
CA ASN A 53 -16.18 -2.91 23.70
C ASN A 53 -16.17 -3.17 22.17
N GLN A 54 -15.95 -2.13 21.36
CA GLN A 54 -15.68 -2.25 19.93
C GLN A 54 -14.17 -2.27 19.65
N PHE A 55 -13.42 -3.05 20.43
CA PHE A 55 -12.01 -3.36 20.21
C PHE A 55 -11.83 -4.83 19.88
N LEU A 56 -10.66 -5.21 19.37
CA LEU A 56 -10.38 -6.60 19.03
C LEU A 56 -10.26 -7.42 20.32
N PHE A 57 -11.25 -8.27 20.56
CA PHE A 57 -11.25 -9.22 21.67
C PHE A 57 -10.23 -10.34 21.42
N SER A 58 -9.72 -10.89 22.52
CA SER A 58 -8.98 -12.13 22.51
C SER A 58 -9.86 -13.32 22.06
N PRO A 59 -9.26 -14.42 21.56
CA PRO A 59 -10.01 -15.62 21.22
C PRO A 59 -10.92 -16.11 22.35
N GLN A 60 -10.43 -16.10 23.60
CA GLN A 60 -11.20 -16.56 24.76
C GLN A 60 -12.40 -15.66 25.06
N GLU A 61 -12.25 -14.34 24.90
CA GLU A 61 -13.35 -13.38 25.09
C GLU A 61 -14.43 -13.57 24.02
N ILE A 62 -14.05 -13.82 22.76
CA ILE A 62 -14.99 -14.12 21.67
C ILE A 62 -15.69 -15.46 21.90
N GLU A 63 -14.96 -16.52 22.25
CA GLU A 63 -15.53 -17.83 22.56
C GLU A 63 -16.55 -17.75 23.70
N SER A 64 -16.21 -17.04 24.77
CA SER A 64 -17.11 -16.82 25.90
C SER A 64 -18.35 -16.02 25.49
N ALA A 65 -18.18 -14.93 24.72
CA ALA A 65 -19.27 -14.08 24.26
C ALA A 65 -20.25 -14.78 23.31
N TYR A 66 -19.80 -15.80 22.56
CA TYR A 66 -20.63 -16.57 21.63
C TYR A 66 -20.93 -17.99 22.13
N SER A 67 -20.78 -18.27 23.43
CA SER A 67 -21.03 -19.59 24.01
C SER A 67 -22.47 -20.09 23.80
N ASP A 68 -23.45 -19.18 23.68
CA ASP A 68 -24.85 -19.50 23.38
C ASP A 68 -25.13 -19.70 21.87
N ILE A 69 -24.18 -19.38 20.99
CA ILE A 69 -24.29 -19.54 19.53
C ILE A 69 -22.95 -20.07 18.95
N PRO A 70 -22.47 -21.25 19.40
CA PRO A 70 -21.14 -21.76 19.03
C PRO A 70 -21.00 -22.02 17.53
N ASP A 71 -22.11 -22.35 16.84
CA ASP A 71 -22.15 -22.56 15.39
C ASP A 71 -21.69 -21.33 14.61
N ALA A 72 -21.88 -20.12 15.15
CA ALA A 72 -21.42 -18.90 14.50
C ALA A 72 -19.88 -18.90 14.34
N LEU A 73 -19.15 -19.32 15.38
CA LEU A 73 -17.68 -19.38 15.35
C LEU A 73 -17.18 -20.48 14.41
N ASN A 74 -17.82 -21.66 14.45
CA ASN A 74 -17.48 -22.76 13.55
C ASN A 74 -17.67 -22.37 12.07
N ASN A 75 -18.78 -21.69 11.77
CA ASN A 75 -19.05 -21.20 10.41
C ASN A 75 -18.03 -20.15 9.97
N LEU A 76 -17.55 -19.28 10.88
CA LEU A 76 -16.49 -18.34 10.56
C LEU A 76 -15.19 -19.07 10.24
N GLU A 77 -14.79 -20.05 11.06
CA GLU A 77 -13.57 -20.82 10.84
C GLU A 77 -13.59 -21.54 9.48
N GLN A 78 -14.72 -22.18 9.15
CA GLN A 78 -14.92 -22.81 7.84
C GLN A 78 -14.92 -21.80 6.69
N LEU A 79 -15.53 -20.62 6.88
CA LEU A 79 -15.56 -19.59 5.85
C LEU A 79 -14.16 -19.08 5.53
N VAL A 80 -13.31 -18.90 6.55
CA VAL A 80 -11.98 -18.31 6.38
C VAL A 80 -10.90 -19.33 5.99
N SER A 81 -11.10 -20.64 6.24
CA SER A 81 -10.09 -21.68 5.96
C SER A 81 -9.68 -21.72 4.49
N ASP A 82 -10.60 -21.40 3.59
CA ASP A 82 -10.42 -21.51 2.15
C ASP A 82 -10.03 -20.18 1.49
N ILE A 83 -9.95 -19.09 2.28
CA ILE A 83 -9.62 -17.76 1.77
C ILE A 83 -8.10 -17.61 1.71
N THR A 84 -7.55 -17.59 0.50
CA THR A 84 -6.13 -17.33 0.25
C THR A 84 -5.97 -16.14 -0.69
N TYR A 85 -5.06 -15.22 -0.34
CA TYR A 85 -4.66 -14.11 -1.20
C TYR A 85 -3.21 -14.29 -1.64
N GLN A 86 -2.95 -14.03 -2.93
CA GLN A 86 -1.61 -13.92 -3.47
C GLN A 86 -1.43 -12.50 -4.00
N PHE A 87 -0.61 -11.71 -3.31
CA PHE A 87 -0.25 -10.38 -3.76
C PHE A 87 1.06 -10.45 -4.51
N ASP A 88 1.03 -10.01 -5.77
CA ASP A 88 2.23 -9.80 -6.56
C ASP A 88 2.92 -8.52 -6.08
N THR A 89 4.07 -8.67 -5.44
CA THR A 89 4.89 -7.56 -4.93
C THR A 89 5.96 -7.12 -5.92
N ASP A 90 6.02 -7.71 -7.10
CA ASP A 90 7.01 -7.36 -8.10
C ASP A 90 6.74 -5.97 -8.67
N LEU A 91 7.80 -5.18 -8.81
CA LEU A 91 7.71 -3.86 -9.42
C LEU A 91 7.48 -4.01 -10.92
N LYS A 92 6.29 -3.62 -11.40
CA LYS A 92 5.95 -3.61 -12.82
C LYS A 92 6.17 -2.23 -13.41
N LEU A 93 7.32 -2.03 -14.04
CA LEU A 93 7.61 -0.81 -14.78
C LEU A 93 7.03 -0.88 -16.20
N PRO A 94 6.44 0.20 -16.73
CA PRO A 94 6.07 0.25 -18.14
C PRO A 94 7.34 0.25 -19.00
N ARG A 95 7.28 -0.41 -20.16
CA ARG A 95 8.38 -0.32 -21.13
C ARG A 95 8.44 1.08 -21.73
N PHE A 96 9.62 1.70 -21.69
CA PHE A 96 9.86 3.03 -22.24
C PHE A 96 9.74 3.03 -23.77
N ASN A 97 10.42 2.09 -24.42
CA ASN A 97 10.41 1.90 -25.86
C ASN A 97 10.15 0.43 -26.18
N ARG A 98 9.23 0.16 -27.11
CA ARG A 98 8.91 -1.22 -27.52
C ARG A 98 9.84 -1.74 -28.62
N ASP A 99 10.44 -0.83 -29.37
CA ASP A 99 11.24 -1.16 -30.56
C ASP A 99 12.72 -1.38 -30.25
N MET A 100 13.16 -1.02 -29.04
CA MET A 100 14.56 -1.08 -28.62
C MET A 100 14.69 -1.55 -27.17
N PRO A 101 15.64 -2.44 -26.84
CA PRO A 101 15.93 -2.81 -25.47
C PRO A 101 16.35 -1.59 -24.63
N ALA A 102 15.76 -1.46 -23.43
CA ALA A 102 16.02 -0.33 -22.54
C ALA A 102 17.51 -0.21 -22.16
N VAL A 103 18.20 -1.33 -21.94
CA VAL A 103 19.64 -1.37 -21.63
C VAL A 103 20.50 -0.72 -22.72
N ASP A 104 20.17 -0.99 -24.00
CA ASP A 104 20.91 -0.44 -25.13
C ASP A 104 20.62 1.05 -25.30
N GLN A 105 19.35 1.43 -25.17
CA GLN A 105 18.94 2.83 -25.30
C GLN A 105 19.52 3.69 -24.17
N LEU A 106 19.49 3.19 -22.94
CA LEU A 106 20.07 3.87 -21.78
C LEU A 106 21.58 4.04 -21.94
N ARG A 107 22.28 2.99 -22.38
CA ARG A 107 23.72 3.04 -22.67
C ARG A 107 24.06 4.09 -23.73
N GLN A 108 23.34 4.11 -24.85
CA GLN A 108 23.55 5.09 -25.91
C GLN A 108 23.37 6.52 -25.41
N LEU A 109 22.27 6.80 -24.71
CA LEU A 109 21.98 8.13 -24.17
C LEU A 109 23.02 8.57 -23.11
N ALA A 110 23.44 7.65 -22.24
CA ALA A 110 24.43 7.95 -21.23
C ALA A 110 25.82 8.23 -21.84
N GLN A 111 26.22 7.46 -22.87
CA GLN A 111 27.45 7.69 -23.61
C GLN A 111 27.45 9.07 -24.30
N SER A 112 26.38 9.38 -25.04
CA SER A 112 26.22 10.71 -25.66
C SER A 112 26.21 11.83 -24.62
N GLY A 113 25.65 11.58 -23.44
CA GLY A 113 25.67 12.51 -22.31
C GLY A 113 27.09 12.81 -21.79
N LEU A 114 27.93 11.79 -21.64
CA LEU A 114 29.34 11.93 -21.27
C LEU A 114 30.15 12.70 -22.31
N GLU A 115 29.97 12.36 -23.59
CA GLU A 115 30.62 13.04 -24.72
C GLU A 115 30.25 14.52 -24.77
N SER A 116 28.96 14.85 -24.62
CA SER A 116 28.49 16.24 -24.60
C SER A 116 29.11 17.08 -23.47
N LYS A 117 29.47 16.43 -22.35
CA LYS A 117 30.16 17.04 -21.21
C LYS A 117 31.68 17.05 -21.37
N LYS A 118 32.22 16.50 -22.45
CA LYS A 118 33.67 16.34 -22.73
C LYS A 118 34.40 15.55 -21.63
N LEU A 119 33.71 14.57 -21.03
CA LEU A 119 34.26 13.72 -19.98
C LEU A 119 34.78 12.42 -20.57
N THR A 120 35.96 12.48 -21.20
CA THR A 120 36.55 11.36 -21.97
C THR A 120 37.61 10.56 -21.21
N SER A 121 37.86 10.89 -19.94
CA SER A 121 38.85 10.17 -19.13
C SER A 121 38.36 8.73 -18.83
N PRO A 122 39.25 7.72 -18.83
CA PRO A 122 38.91 6.33 -18.52
C PRO A 122 38.12 6.15 -17.22
N VAL A 123 38.41 6.99 -16.21
CA VAL A 123 37.74 6.96 -14.90
C VAL A 123 36.22 7.16 -15.02
N TYR A 124 35.77 8.00 -15.95
CA TYR A 124 34.34 8.22 -16.18
C TYR A 124 33.69 7.08 -16.95
N GLN A 125 34.43 6.48 -17.90
CA GLN A 125 33.95 5.34 -18.68
C GLN A 125 33.78 4.10 -17.79
N GLU A 126 34.80 3.76 -16.98
CA GLU A 126 34.74 2.65 -16.02
C GLU A 126 33.59 2.82 -15.03
N ARG A 127 33.37 4.05 -14.55
CA ARG A 127 32.25 4.35 -13.66
C ARG A 127 30.91 4.18 -14.35
N LEU A 128 30.76 4.68 -15.58
CA LEU A 128 29.54 4.51 -16.36
C LEU A 128 29.22 3.02 -16.56
N ASP A 129 30.21 2.23 -17.00
CA ASP A 129 30.01 0.81 -17.26
C ASP A 129 29.62 0.04 -16.00
N LYS A 130 30.23 0.38 -14.86
CA LYS A 130 29.85 -0.16 -13.55
C LYS A 130 28.41 0.21 -13.18
N GLU A 131 28.03 1.48 -13.27
CA GLU A 131 26.68 1.93 -12.90
C GLU A 131 25.61 1.32 -13.83
N LEU A 132 25.82 1.32 -15.14
CA LEU A 132 24.88 0.73 -16.10
C LEU A 132 24.72 -0.78 -15.91
N SER A 133 25.79 -1.50 -15.58
CA SER A 133 25.69 -2.95 -15.32
C SER A 133 24.86 -3.25 -14.06
N ILE A 134 25.00 -2.46 -13.00
CA ILE A 134 24.20 -2.59 -11.78
C ILE A 134 22.72 -2.26 -12.07
N ILE A 135 22.45 -1.15 -12.78
CA ILE A 135 21.08 -0.75 -13.16
C ILE A 135 20.38 -1.86 -13.94
N HIS A 136 21.08 -2.46 -14.89
CA HIS A 136 20.55 -3.54 -15.70
C HIS A 136 20.26 -4.81 -14.88
N GLN A 137 21.19 -5.21 -14.00
CA GLN A 137 21.01 -6.37 -13.11
C GLN A 137 19.79 -6.22 -12.20
N MET A 138 19.46 -4.99 -11.79
CA MET A 138 18.30 -4.70 -10.98
C MET A 138 17.00 -4.52 -11.78
N GLY A 139 17.05 -4.53 -13.13
CA GLY A 139 15.89 -4.34 -13.98
C GLY A 139 15.35 -2.90 -14.02
N PHE A 140 16.20 -1.91 -13.76
CA PHE A 140 15.80 -0.50 -13.66
C PHE A 140 16.04 0.33 -14.94
N ASP A 141 16.45 -0.28 -16.04
CA ASP A 141 16.76 0.45 -17.28
C ASP A 141 15.60 1.35 -17.74
N ASP A 142 14.37 0.81 -17.80
CA ASP A 142 13.17 1.54 -18.18
C ASP A 142 12.85 2.70 -17.23
N TYR A 143 13.06 2.50 -15.91
CA TYR A 143 12.84 3.55 -14.91
C TYR A 143 13.75 4.76 -15.17
N PHE A 144 15.05 4.53 -15.42
CA PHE A 144 16.00 5.60 -15.70
C PHE A 144 15.62 6.36 -16.98
N LEU A 145 15.16 5.65 -18.03
CA LEU A 145 14.71 6.27 -19.28
C LEU A 145 13.44 7.12 -19.08
N ILE A 146 12.46 6.61 -18.35
CA ILE A 146 11.21 7.34 -18.05
C ILE A 146 11.51 8.63 -17.28
N VAL A 147 12.29 8.54 -16.21
CA VAL A 147 12.65 9.71 -15.38
C VAL A 147 13.48 10.71 -16.18
N TRP A 148 14.43 10.22 -16.99
CA TRP A 148 15.23 11.06 -17.87
C TRP A 148 14.35 11.84 -18.87
N ASP A 149 13.39 11.18 -19.53
CA ASP A 149 12.54 11.82 -20.52
C ASP A 149 11.58 12.84 -19.89
N LEU A 150 11.02 12.51 -18.71
CA LEU A 150 10.20 13.45 -17.94
C LEU A 150 10.97 14.73 -17.60
N LEU A 151 12.22 14.60 -17.12
CA LEU A 151 13.08 15.74 -16.80
C LEU A 151 13.48 16.54 -18.05
N ARG A 152 13.83 15.84 -19.14
CA ARG A 152 14.16 16.45 -20.43
C ARG A 152 12.97 17.26 -20.96
N PHE A 153 11.79 16.66 -21.00
CA PHE A 153 10.56 17.29 -21.47
C PHE A 153 10.21 18.51 -20.61
N GLY A 154 10.21 18.35 -19.28
CA GLY A 154 9.88 19.44 -18.35
C GLY A 154 10.79 20.66 -18.54
N ARG A 155 12.11 20.43 -18.66
CA ARG A 155 13.06 21.51 -18.97
C ARG A 155 12.79 22.16 -20.33
N SER A 156 12.47 21.38 -21.36
CA SER A 156 12.16 21.92 -22.69
C SER A 156 10.91 22.80 -22.72
N ARG A 157 9.99 22.61 -21.77
CA ARG A 157 8.77 23.40 -21.60
C ARG A 157 8.90 24.53 -20.59
N GLY A 158 10.06 24.68 -19.94
CA GLY A 158 10.27 25.69 -18.90
C GLY A 158 9.61 25.36 -17.55
N TYR A 159 9.22 24.11 -17.31
CA TYR A 159 8.68 23.69 -16.02
C TYR A 159 9.78 23.60 -14.95
N TYR A 160 9.46 24.06 -13.74
CA TYR A 160 10.31 23.90 -12.58
C TYR A 160 10.25 22.44 -12.08
N MET A 161 11.36 21.71 -12.19
CA MET A 161 11.43 20.28 -11.86
C MET A 161 11.93 19.99 -10.42
N GLY A 162 11.97 21.00 -9.55
CA GLY A 162 12.45 20.84 -8.17
C GLY A 162 13.97 20.64 -8.02
N MET A 163 14.44 20.71 -6.77
CA MET A 163 15.87 20.50 -6.42
C MET A 163 16.14 19.12 -5.81
N GLY A 164 15.12 18.40 -5.34
CA GLY A 164 15.27 17.09 -4.71
C GLY A 164 15.64 16.01 -5.72
N ARG A 165 16.66 15.20 -5.42
CA ARG A 165 17.13 14.11 -6.29
C ARG A 165 17.24 12.74 -5.62
N GLY A 166 16.80 12.63 -4.36
CA GLY A 166 16.98 11.40 -3.57
C GLY A 166 18.45 10.99 -3.45
N SER A 167 18.68 9.72 -3.12
CA SER A 167 19.98 9.04 -3.11
C SER A 167 19.82 7.58 -3.49
#